data_AF-A0A495X1A9-F1
#
_entry.id   AF-A0A495X1A9-F1
#
_cell.length_a   1.000
_cell.length_b   1.000
_cell.length_c   1.000
_cell.angle_alpha   90.00
_cell.angle_beta   90.00
_cell.angle_gamma   90.00
#
_symmetry.space_group_name_H-M   'P 1'
#
loop_
_entity.id
_entity.type
_entity.pdbx_description
1 polymer ?
#
loop_
_entity_poly.entity_id
_entity_poly.type
_entity_poly.pdbx_seq_one_letter_code
_entity_poly.pdbx_strand_id
1 'polypeptide(L)'
;MRSQDYGRDVLVGPRKRKVPEVAAEVGLVVEDPASGFCGAVVRFEHGQVVLEDRHGRERLFPLRPAGFLVDGAPVTLVRPAPTQAQKPVRSASGSVRVEGLKARTARDSRIWVEGLHDAELVERVWGHDLRVEGVVVEPLDGVDVLADRVAEFGTGPGRRLGVLVDHLVPGSKESRLVAAVRDEHVLVTGHPYVDVWQAVKPASVGIAAWPVVPRGVPWKEGVCQALGWGDPAAGWRRVLAGVRGFRDLETPLIGAVERLIDFVTEGQDEER
;
A
#
# COMPACT_ATOMS: atom_id res chain seq x y z
N MET A 1 61.35 13.29 61.86
CA MET A 1 60.45 12.12 62.05
C MET A 1 60.12 11.56 60.68
N ARG A 2 60.62 10.37 60.35
CA ARG A 2 60.24 9.64 59.13
C ARG A 2 58.94 8.90 59.44
N SER A 3 57.85 9.26 58.77
CA SER A 3 56.60 8.52 58.86
C SER A 3 56.67 7.32 57.93
N GLN A 4 56.35 6.15 58.47
CA GLN A 4 56.40 4.86 57.81
C GLN A 4 55.34 4.76 56.71
N ASP A 5 55.74 4.10 55.64
CA ASP A 5 54.92 3.58 54.57
C ASP A 5 53.95 2.52 55.11
N TYR A 6 52.65 2.71 54.91
CA TYR A 6 51.63 1.69 55.10
C TYR A 6 51.00 1.36 53.75
N GLY A 7 51.55 0.32 53.13
CA GLY A 7 50.81 -0.76 52.47
C GLY A 7 49.85 -0.38 51.34
N ARG A 8 50.21 -0.76 50.12
CA ARG A 8 49.26 -1.01 49.02
C ARG A 8 48.02 -1.74 49.55
N ASP A 9 46.86 -1.14 49.33
CA ASP A 9 45.55 -1.75 49.56
C ASP A 9 45.46 -3.09 48.81
N VAL A 10 45.40 -4.18 49.58
CA VAL A 10 45.41 -5.57 49.08
C VAL A 10 44.00 -6.05 48.69
N LEU A 11 43.00 -5.16 48.72
CA LEU A 11 41.59 -5.49 48.44
C LEU A 11 41.11 -5.11 47.03
N VAL A 12 41.95 -4.52 46.18
CA VAL A 12 41.60 -4.26 44.77
C VAL A 12 41.87 -5.52 43.93
N GLY A 13 40.97 -6.50 44.02
CA GLY A 13 40.94 -7.63 43.08
C GLY A 13 40.64 -7.17 41.64
N PRO A 14 41.11 -7.87 40.60
CA PRO A 14 40.92 -7.45 39.21
C PRO A 14 39.41 -7.37 38.88
N ARG A 15 38.98 -6.22 38.35
CA ARG A 15 37.62 -6.04 37.80
C ARG A 15 37.34 -7.17 36.79
N LYS A 16 36.40 -8.06 37.10
CA LYS A 16 35.93 -9.10 36.17
C LYS A 16 35.45 -8.41 34.88
N ARG A 17 36.17 -8.59 33.77
CA ARG A 17 35.72 -8.09 32.46
C ARG A 17 34.41 -8.79 32.12
N LYS A 18 33.35 -8.01 31.90
CA LYS A 18 32.06 -8.54 31.44
C LYS A 18 32.27 -9.08 30.03
N VAL A 19 31.94 -10.35 29.81
CA VAL A 19 31.99 -10.98 28.49
C VAL A 19 30.88 -10.36 27.62
N PRO A 20 31.18 -9.95 26.37
CA PRO A 20 30.19 -9.33 25.50
C PRO A 20 29.03 -10.28 25.20
N GLU A 21 27.82 -9.72 25.20
CA GLU A 21 26.61 -10.41 24.75
C GLU A 21 26.44 -10.15 23.25
N VAL A 22 26.22 -11.21 22.47
CA VAL A 22 26.04 -11.15 21.01
C VAL A 22 24.71 -11.82 20.65
N ALA A 23 23.89 -11.15 19.85
CA ALA A 23 22.65 -11.76 19.38
C ALA A 23 22.97 -12.90 18.42
N ALA A 24 22.44 -14.10 18.69
CA ALA A 24 22.59 -15.26 17.82
C ALA A 24 21.63 -15.15 16.62
N GLU A 25 21.96 -14.23 15.71
CA GLU A 25 21.28 -14.04 14.44
C GLU A 25 21.62 -15.18 13.47
N VAL A 26 20.68 -15.54 12.60
CA VAL A 26 20.89 -16.59 11.60
C VAL A 26 22.06 -16.21 10.69
N GLY A 27 22.99 -17.13 10.47
CA GLY A 27 24.22 -16.92 9.71
C GLY A 27 25.42 -16.47 10.55
N LEU A 28 25.23 -16.08 11.83
CA LEU A 28 26.36 -15.79 12.72
C LEU A 28 27.21 -17.05 12.93
N VAL A 29 28.49 -16.98 12.59
CA VAL A 29 29.44 -18.09 12.79
C VAL A 29 30.04 -18.00 14.18
N VAL A 30 29.94 -19.09 14.93
CA VAL A 30 30.45 -19.20 16.30
C VAL A 30 31.13 -20.54 16.51
N GLU A 31 32.03 -20.59 17.48
CA GLU A 31 32.71 -21.81 17.90
C GLU A 31 32.33 -22.16 19.35
N ASP A 32 32.02 -23.43 19.61
CA ASP A 32 31.92 -23.96 20.97
C ASP A 32 33.30 -24.44 21.44
N PRO A 33 33.94 -23.77 22.42
CA PRO A 33 35.30 -24.09 22.84
C PRO A 33 35.40 -25.46 23.54
N ALA A 34 34.29 -26.01 24.05
CA ALA A 34 34.29 -27.31 24.73
C ALA A 34 34.38 -28.49 23.77
N SER A 35 33.70 -28.42 22.62
CA SER A 35 33.72 -29.48 21.60
C SER A 35 34.53 -29.13 20.34
N GLY A 36 35.00 -27.89 20.21
CA GLY A 36 35.70 -27.40 19.02
C GLY A 36 34.80 -27.29 17.78
N PHE A 37 33.48 -27.29 17.97
CA PHE A 37 32.53 -27.25 16.88
C PHE A 37 32.32 -25.81 16.40
N CYS A 38 32.59 -25.56 15.13
CA CYS A 38 32.43 -24.25 14.48
C CYS A 38 31.33 -24.33 13.43
N GLY A 39 30.33 -23.46 13.54
CA GLY A 39 29.17 -23.47 12.66
C GLY A 39 28.37 -22.18 12.69
N ALA A 40 27.51 -21.99 11.69
CA ALA A 40 26.60 -20.86 11.58
C ALA A 40 25.31 -21.14 12.35
N VAL A 41 24.79 -20.13 13.05
CA VAL A 41 23.46 -20.19 13.66
C VAL A 41 22.41 -20.37 12.57
N VAL A 42 21.60 -21.42 12.66
CA VAL A 42 20.52 -21.68 11.68
C VAL A 42 19.13 -21.48 12.26
N ARG A 43 18.93 -21.85 13.53
CA ARG A 43 17.66 -21.67 14.25
C ARG A 43 17.83 -21.87 15.75
N PHE A 44 16.71 -21.73 16.47
CA PHE A 44 16.59 -22.15 17.87
C PHE A 44 15.63 -23.32 18.00
N GLU A 45 15.99 -24.30 18.82
CA GLU A 45 15.14 -25.44 19.15
C GLU A 45 15.24 -25.70 20.66
N HIS A 46 14.11 -25.93 21.32
CA HIS A 46 14.05 -26.24 22.76
C HIS A 46 14.82 -25.25 23.66
N GLY A 47 14.90 -23.97 23.27
CA GLY A 47 15.64 -22.94 24.01
C GLY A 47 17.16 -22.93 23.77
N GLN A 48 17.67 -23.79 22.89
CA GLN A 48 19.07 -23.90 22.50
C GLN A 48 19.30 -23.38 21.09
N VAL A 49 20.54 -22.99 20.78
CA VAL A 49 20.92 -22.57 19.42
C VAL A 49 21.35 -23.79 18.61
N VAL A 50 20.87 -23.90 17.38
CA VAL A 50 21.32 -24.91 16.42
C VAL A 50 22.41 -24.28 15.56
N LEU A 51 23.57 -24.93 15.51
CA LEU A 51 24.69 -24.55 14.66
C LEU A 51 24.87 -25.57 13.54
N GLU A 52 25.05 -25.11 12.31
CA GLU A 52 25.38 -25.93 11.14
C GLU A 52 26.84 -25.73 10.74
N ASP A 53 27.61 -26.81 10.59
CA ASP A 53 28.98 -26.76 10.08
C ASP A 53 29.04 -26.69 8.54
N ARG A 54 30.24 -26.46 8.00
CA ARG A 54 30.48 -26.43 6.53
C ARG A 54 30.14 -27.72 5.77
N HIS A 55 29.87 -28.81 6.48
CA HIS A 55 29.49 -30.11 5.91
C HIS A 55 27.98 -30.38 6.09
N GLY A 56 27.21 -29.40 6.55
CA GLY A 56 25.77 -29.49 6.76
C GLY A 56 25.38 -30.28 8.02
N ARG A 57 26.29 -30.50 8.96
CA ARG A 57 25.97 -31.18 10.23
C ARG A 57 25.42 -30.17 11.22
N GLU A 58 24.25 -30.48 11.77
CA GLU A 58 23.60 -29.64 12.76
C GLU A 58 23.77 -30.18 14.18
N ARG A 59 24.06 -29.28 15.13
CA ARG A 59 24.16 -29.61 16.56
C ARG A 59 23.53 -28.54 17.43
N LEU A 60 22.94 -28.98 18.54
CA LEU A 60 22.29 -28.14 19.55
C LEU A 60 23.30 -27.72 20.63
N PHE A 61 23.32 -26.43 20.95
CA PHE A 61 24.16 -25.86 22.00
C PHE A 61 23.36 -24.98 22.96
N PRO A 62 23.53 -25.15 24.29
CA PRO A 62 22.87 -24.30 25.27
C PRO A 62 23.48 -22.89 25.28
N LEU A 63 22.65 -21.87 25.42
CA LEU A 63 23.06 -20.47 25.56
C LEU A 63 23.65 -20.20 26.96
N ARG A 64 24.87 -20.67 27.19
CA ARG A 64 25.59 -20.45 28.45
C ARG A 64 26.38 -19.13 28.42
N PRO A 65 26.49 -18.40 29.55
CA PRO A 65 27.40 -17.27 29.68
C PRO A 65 28.82 -17.65 29.26
N ALA A 66 29.43 -16.84 28.39
CA ALA A 66 30.76 -17.08 27.82
C ALA A 66 30.94 -18.45 27.14
N GLY A 67 29.86 -19.05 26.64
CA GLY A 67 29.84 -20.41 26.11
C GLY A 67 30.34 -20.54 24.67
N PHE A 68 30.63 -19.45 23.98
CA PHE A 68 30.98 -19.47 22.55
C PHE A 68 32.15 -18.54 22.26
N LEU A 69 32.82 -18.74 21.13
CA LEU A 69 33.81 -17.83 20.56
C LEU A 69 33.28 -17.22 19.26
N VAL A 70 33.52 -15.93 19.07
CA VAL A 70 33.42 -15.24 17.78
C VAL A 70 34.80 -14.67 17.48
N ASP A 71 35.37 -15.03 16.32
CA ASP A 71 36.74 -14.64 15.95
C ASP A 71 37.79 -14.96 17.04
N GLY A 72 37.61 -16.08 17.74
CA GLY A 72 38.47 -16.51 18.84
C GLY A 72 38.27 -15.77 20.18
N ALA A 73 37.36 -14.80 20.25
CA ALA A 73 37.04 -14.07 21.49
C ALA A 73 35.78 -14.65 22.17
N PRO A 74 35.78 -14.84 23.51
CA PRO A 74 34.62 -15.38 24.21
C PRO A 74 33.43 -14.42 24.18
N VAL A 75 32.25 -14.96 23.89
CA VAL A 75 30.96 -14.26 23.83
C VAL A 75 29.87 -15.04 24.56
N THR A 76 28.86 -14.32 25.03
CA THR A 76 27.59 -14.91 25.48
C THR A 76 26.55 -14.74 24.38
N LEU A 77 26.07 -15.83 23.81
CA LEU A 77 24.98 -15.74 22.83
C LEU A 77 23.65 -15.49 23.54
N VAL A 78 22.91 -14.51 23.03
CA VAL A 78 21.55 -14.19 23.47
C VAL A 78 20.58 -14.38 22.32
N ARG A 79 19.33 -14.73 22.63
CA ARG A 79 18.28 -14.84 21.61
C ARG A 79 18.05 -13.46 20.98
N PRO A 80 18.01 -13.32 19.65
CA PRO A 80 17.66 -12.07 18.99
C PRO A 80 16.31 -11.56 19.51
N ALA A 81 16.20 -10.26 19.74
CA ALA A 81 14.91 -9.64 20.00
C ALA A 81 14.01 -9.87 18.76
N PRO A 82 12.72 -10.17 18.92
CA PRO A 82 11.82 -10.29 17.79
C PRO A 82 11.83 -8.98 17.01
N THR A 83 12.40 -9.00 15.80
CA THR A 83 12.29 -7.88 14.87
C THR A 83 10.81 -7.72 14.58
N GLN A 84 10.21 -6.59 14.96
CA GLN A 84 8.84 -6.28 14.55
C GLN A 84 8.84 -6.29 13.03
N ALA A 85 8.22 -7.30 12.42
CA ALA A 85 7.94 -7.27 11.00
C ALA A 85 7.19 -5.97 10.73
N GLN A 86 7.81 -5.04 10.01
CA GLN A 86 7.16 -3.78 9.66
C GLN A 86 5.90 -4.16 8.89
N LYS A 87 4.74 -3.76 9.43
CA LYS A 87 3.47 -4.02 8.75
C LYS A 87 3.56 -3.39 7.36
N PRO A 88 3.17 -4.11 6.29
CA PRO A 88 3.14 -3.53 4.97
C PRO A 88 2.36 -2.22 5.01
N VAL A 89 2.99 -1.11 4.61
CA VAL A 89 2.31 0.16 4.46
C VAL A 89 1.27 -0.03 3.37
N ARG A 90 0.00 0.28 3.63
CA ARG A 90 -1.06 0.16 2.63
C ARG A 90 -1.28 1.50 1.91
N SER A 91 -1.68 1.44 0.64
CA SER A 91 -2.13 2.61 -0.13
C SER A 91 -3.53 3.07 0.33
N ALA A 92 -4.01 4.18 -0.25
CA ALA A 92 -5.36 4.68 -0.01
C ALA A 92 -6.45 3.75 -0.58
N SER A 93 -6.15 2.96 -1.61
CA SER A 93 -7.02 1.90 -2.16
C SER A 93 -6.99 0.63 -1.30
N GLY A 94 -5.97 0.46 -0.45
CA GLY A 94 -5.82 -0.67 0.46
C GLY A 94 -4.85 -1.75 -0.03
N SER A 95 -4.25 -1.57 -1.21
CA SER A 95 -3.16 -2.41 -1.73
C SER A 95 -1.86 -2.25 -0.93
N VAL A 96 -0.91 -3.17 -1.11
CA VAL A 96 0.43 -3.05 -0.49
C VAL A 96 1.20 -1.95 -1.22
N ARG A 97 1.61 -0.92 -0.47
CA ARG A 97 2.40 0.17 -1.01
C ARG A 97 3.81 -0.32 -1.32
N VAL A 98 4.22 -0.18 -2.57
CA VAL A 98 5.60 -0.41 -2.99
C VAL A 98 6.35 0.92 -2.96
N GLU A 99 7.41 1.00 -2.16
CA GLU A 99 8.34 2.14 -2.12
C GLU A 99 9.48 1.94 -3.14
N GLY A 100 10.01 3.05 -3.69
CA GLY A 100 11.18 3.01 -4.57
C GLY A 100 10.92 2.64 -6.03
N LEU A 101 9.66 2.60 -6.48
CA LEU A 101 9.36 2.43 -7.91
C LEU A 101 9.86 3.62 -8.72
N LYS A 102 10.70 3.36 -9.72
CA LYS A 102 10.82 4.25 -10.88
C LYS A 102 9.48 4.22 -11.59
N ALA A 103 8.87 5.40 -11.82
CA ALA A 103 7.63 5.49 -12.58
C ALA A 103 7.78 4.70 -13.89
N ARG A 104 6.93 3.70 -14.10
CA ARG A 104 6.88 3.00 -15.39
C ARG A 104 6.52 4.02 -16.46
N THR A 105 7.03 3.82 -17.68
CA THR A 105 6.52 4.55 -18.84
C THR A 105 5.00 4.38 -18.86
N ALA A 106 4.27 5.47 -19.07
CA ALA A 106 2.82 5.39 -19.20
C ALA A 106 2.47 4.34 -20.26
N ARG A 107 1.62 3.39 -19.90
CA ARG A 107 1.04 2.42 -20.84
C ARG A 107 0.24 3.18 -21.89
N ASP A 108 -0.18 2.51 -22.95
CA ASP A 108 -1.13 3.10 -23.90
C ASP A 108 -2.58 3.00 -23.40
N SER A 109 -2.87 2.10 -22.45
CA SER A 109 -4.19 1.97 -21.83
C SER A 109 -4.57 3.19 -20.98
N ARG A 110 -5.85 3.54 -20.96
CA ARG A 110 -6.40 4.72 -20.25
C ARG A 110 -7.64 4.36 -19.44
N ILE A 111 -7.90 5.16 -18.42
CA ILE A 111 -9.22 5.25 -17.79
C ILE A 111 -9.79 6.64 -18.07
N TRP A 112 -10.98 6.70 -18.64
CA TRP A 112 -11.74 7.91 -18.83
C TRP A 112 -12.81 8.05 -17.76
N VAL A 113 -13.01 9.28 -17.29
CA VAL A 113 -14.00 9.61 -16.26
C VAL A 113 -14.83 10.80 -16.71
N GLU A 114 -16.05 10.95 -16.18
CA GLU A 114 -16.99 11.95 -16.68
C GLU A 114 -16.58 13.41 -16.41
N GLY A 115 -15.76 13.66 -15.39
CA GLY A 115 -15.34 15.01 -15.07
C GLY A 115 -14.06 15.12 -14.26
N LEU A 116 -13.68 16.36 -13.98
CA LEU A 116 -12.45 16.66 -13.23
C LEU A 116 -12.52 16.15 -11.77
N HIS A 117 -13.69 16.25 -11.13
CA HIS A 117 -13.84 15.79 -9.74
C HIS A 117 -13.66 14.26 -9.62
N ASP A 118 -14.12 13.52 -10.61
CA ASP A 118 -13.91 12.08 -10.73
C ASP A 118 -12.42 11.76 -10.84
N ALA A 119 -11.73 12.45 -11.76
CA ALA A 119 -10.29 12.27 -11.95
C ALA A 119 -9.52 12.56 -10.66
N GLU A 120 -9.86 13.65 -9.97
CA GLU A 120 -9.25 14.03 -8.69
C GLU A 120 -9.55 13.02 -7.57
N LEU A 121 -10.76 12.45 -7.52
CA LEU A 121 -11.11 11.42 -6.54
C LEU A 121 -10.38 10.11 -6.81
N VAL A 122 -10.34 9.71 -8.08
CA VAL A 122 -9.64 8.49 -8.51
C VAL A 122 -8.15 8.63 -8.21
N GLU A 123 -7.55 9.76 -8.54
CA GLU A 123 -6.15 10.07 -8.20
C GLU A 123 -5.91 10.02 -6.68
N ARG A 124 -6.83 10.58 -5.87
CA ARG A 124 -6.69 10.57 -4.41
C ARG A 124 -6.64 9.15 -3.83
N VAL A 125 -7.44 8.23 -4.35
CA VAL A 125 -7.62 6.90 -3.73
C VAL A 125 -6.79 5.82 -4.42
N TRP A 126 -6.72 5.82 -5.75
CA TRP A 126 -6.02 4.81 -6.55
C TRP A 126 -4.80 5.35 -7.30
N GLY A 127 -4.46 6.64 -7.18
CA GLY A 127 -3.36 7.23 -7.94
C GLY A 127 -1.99 6.58 -7.69
N HIS A 128 -1.76 5.98 -6.52
CA HIS A 128 -0.54 5.20 -6.28
C HIS A 128 -0.53 3.92 -7.13
N ASP A 129 -1.59 3.12 -7.07
CA ASP A 129 -1.77 1.88 -7.84
C ASP A 129 -1.68 2.13 -9.34
N LEU A 130 -2.40 3.15 -9.83
CA LEU A 130 -2.41 3.52 -11.24
C LEU A 130 -1.02 3.90 -11.75
N ARG A 131 -0.19 4.55 -10.93
CA ARG A 131 1.22 4.84 -11.29
C ARG A 131 2.10 3.60 -11.29
N VAL A 132 1.86 2.64 -10.39
CA VAL A 132 2.54 1.34 -10.42
C VAL A 132 2.24 0.62 -11.72
N GLU A 133 0.98 0.73 -12.17
CA GLU A 133 0.50 0.12 -13.40
C GLU A 133 0.77 0.98 -14.65
N GLY A 134 1.23 2.22 -14.51
CA GLY A 134 1.43 3.13 -15.65
C GLY A 134 0.13 3.49 -16.37
N VAL A 135 -1.02 3.42 -15.70
CA VAL A 135 -2.35 3.78 -16.25
C VAL A 135 -2.62 5.25 -15.98
N VAL A 136 -3.10 5.97 -16.99
CA VAL A 136 -3.45 7.39 -16.89
C VAL A 136 -4.97 7.54 -16.85
N VAL A 137 -5.44 8.46 -16.01
CA VAL A 137 -6.85 8.85 -15.89
C VAL A 137 -7.06 10.20 -16.57
N GLU A 138 -8.05 10.30 -17.45
CA GLU A 138 -8.36 11.51 -18.21
C GLU A 138 -9.85 11.85 -18.10
N PRO A 139 -10.23 13.11 -17.87
CA PRO A 139 -11.63 13.52 -17.92
C PRO A 139 -12.14 13.54 -19.36
N LEU A 140 -13.40 13.19 -19.54
CA LEU A 140 -14.19 13.39 -20.74
C LEU A 140 -15.10 14.61 -20.58
N ASP A 141 -15.49 15.22 -21.69
CA ASP A 141 -16.52 16.27 -21.71
C ASP A 141 -17.93 15.65 -21.77
N GLY A 142 -18.18 14.66 -20.91
CA GLY A 142 -19.43 13.89 -20.85
C GLY A 142 -19.49 12.67 -21.77
N VAL A 143 -20.45 11.77 -21.49
CA VAL A 143 -20.60 10.48 -22.19
C VAL A 143 -21.24 10.60 -23.58
N ASP A 144 -21.75 11.78 -23.94
CA ASP A 144 -22.39 12.04 -25.23
C ASP A 144 -21.44 11.85 -26.42
N VAL A 145 -20.14 12.11 -26.22
CA VAL A 145 -19.10 11.99 -27.27
C VAL A 145 -18.32 10.67 -27.20
N LEU A 146 -18.77 9.73 -26.35
CA LEU A 146 -17.97 8.55 -26.02
C LEU A 146 -17.63 7.70 -27.25
N ALA A 147 -18.62 7.41 -28.11
CA ALA A 147 -18.41 6.53 -29.26
C ALA A 147 -17.38 7.10 -30.26
N ASP A 148 -17.46 8.40 -30.56
CA ASP A 148 -16.54 9.07 -31.48
C ASP A 148 -15.12 9.11 -30.90
N ARG A 149 -15.00 9.39 -29.60
CA ARG A 149 -13.70 9.44 -28.90
C ARG A 149 -13.06 8.06 -28.81
N VAL A 150 -13.84 7.01 -28.57
CA VAL A 150 -13.35 5.62 -28.60
C VAL A 150 -12.76 5.29 -29.98
N ALA A 151 -13.47 5.64 -31.05
CA ALA A 151 -13.01 5.41 -32.41
C ALA A 151 -11.72 6.18 -32.73
N GLU A 152 -11.61 7.44 -32.28
CA GLU A 152 -10.39 8.25 -32.41
C GLU A 152 -9.22 7.67 -31.61
N PHE A 153 -9.50 7.15 -30.40
CA PHE A 153 -8.49 6.58 -29.55
C PHE A 153 -7.82 5.38 -30.24
N GLY A 154 -8.57 4.46 -30.84
CA GLY A 154 -8.01 3.29 -31.54
C GLY A 154 -7.47 2.26 -30.54
N THR A 155 -8.40 1.53 -29.94
CA THR A 155 -8.18 0.48 -28.93
C THR A 155 -7.56 -0.79 -29.54
N GLY A 156 -6.97 -1.63 -28.68
CA GLY A 156 -6.35 -2.90 -29.08
C GLY A 156 -5.92 -3.75 -27.89
N PRO A 157 -5.33 -4.95 -28.12
CA PRO A 157 -4.96 -5.90 -27.06
C PRO A 157 -4.04 -5.33 -25.97
N GLY A 158 -3.11 -4.44 -26.34
CA GLY A 158 -2.21 -3.70 -25.43
C GLY A 158 -2.63 -2.26 -25.14
N ARG A 159 -3.79 -1.83 -25.64
CA ARG A 159 -4.30 -0.45 -25.59
C ARG A 159 -5.78 -0.45 -25.25
N ARG A 160 -6.07 -0.82 -24.01
CA ARG A 160 -7.43 -0.95 -23.48
C ARG A 160 -7.93 0.36 -22.90
N LEU A 161 -9.23 0.57 -22.95
CA LEU A 161 -9.87 1.77 -22.44
C LEU A 161 -10.93 1.41 -21.40
N GLY A 162 -10.73 1.85 -20.18
CA GLY A 162 -11.75 1.85 -19.15
C GLY A 162 -12.54 3.16 -19.16
N VAL A 163 -13.84 3.14 -18.91
CA VAL A 163 -14.68 4.34 -18.84
C VAL A 163 -15.56 4.25 -17.60
N LEU A 164 -15.47 5.24 -16.72
CA LEU A 164 -16.33 5.40 -15.55
C LEU A 164 -17.39 6.46 -15.83
N VAL A 165 -18.65 6.08 -15.67
CA VAL A 165 -19.81 6.95 -15.98
C VAL A 165 -20.68 7.15 -14.74
N ASP A 166 -21.11 8.40 -14.51
CA ASP A 166 -22.04 8.71 -13.44
C ASP A 166 -23.46 8.31 -13.82
N HIS A 167 -24.32 8.14 -12.82
CA HIS A 167 -25.73 7.82 -13.00
C HIS A 167 -26.02 6.65 -13.97
N LEU A 168 -25.13 5.65 -13.99
CA LEU A 168 -25.26 4.49 -14.87
C LEU A 168 -26.30 3.51 -14.30
N VAL A 169 -27.58 3.81 -14.51
CA VAL A 169 -28.72 3.02 -14.06
C VAL A 169 -29.59 2.57 -15.24
N PRO A 170 -30.29 1.43 -15.14
CA PRO A 170 -31.15 0.95 -16.23
C PRO A 170 -32.18 2.00 -16.67
N GLY A 171 -32.20 2.30 -17.97
CA GLY A 171 -33.13 3.26 -18.56
C GLY A 171 -32.72 4.74 -18.44
N SER A 172 -31.54 5.04 -17.88
CA SER A 172 -30.96 6.39 -17.90
C SER A 172 -30.48 6.78 -19.31
N LYS A 173 -30.21 8.08 -19.52
CA LYS A 173 -29.62 8.58 -20.78
C LYS A 173 -28.26 7.90 -21.01
N GLU A 174 -27.47 7.84 -19.95
CA GLU A 174 -26.13 7.29 -19.88
C GLU A 174 -26.15 5.80 -20.29
N SER A 175 -27.07 5.01 -19.74
CA SER A 175 -27.20 3.59 -20.10
C SER A 175 -27.48 3.35 -21.59
N ARG A 176 -28.19 4.27 -22.26
CA ARG A 176 -28.45 4.18 -23.71
C ARG A 176 -27.21 4.55 -24.54
N LEU A 177 -26.46 5.56 -24.09
CA LEU A 177 -25.27 6.04 -24.78
C LEU A 177 -24.15 5.00 -24.71
N VAL A 178 -23.92 4.40 -23.54
CA VAL A 178 -22.87 3.39 -23.39
C VAL A 178 -23.20 2.09 -24.14
N ALA A 179 -24.49 1.76 -24.30
CA ALA A 179 -24.92 0.58 -25.05
C ALA A 179 -24.60 0.65 -26.55
N ALA A 180 -24.29 1.85 -27.07
CA ALA A 180 -23.84 2.03 -28.45
C ALA A 180 -22.36 1.66 -28.64
N VAL A 181 -21.56 1.61 -27.55
CA VAL A 181 -20.15 1.24 -27.61
C VAL A 181 -20.05 -0.28 -27.70
N ARG A 182 -19.53 -0.77 -28.83
CA ARG A 182 -19.30 -2.21 -29.08
C ARG A 182 -17.85 -2.43 -29.47
N ASP A 183 -17.02 -2.63 -28.45
CA ASP A 183 -15.58 -2.84 -28.59
C ASP A 183 -15.10 -3.75 -27.46
N GLU A 184 -14.39 -4.82 -27.80
CA GLU A 184 -13.88 -5.81 -26.83
C GLU A 184 -12.73 -5.26 -25.96
N HIS A 185 -12.10 -4.17 -26.41
CA HIS A 185 -11.02 -3.49 -25.73
C HIS A 185 -11.50 -2.25 -24.95
N VAL A 186 -12.82 -2.05 -24.84
CA VAL A 186 -13.45 -1.02 -24.02
C VAL A 186 -14.31 -1.67 -22.93
N LEU A 187 -14.10 -1.25 -21.68
CA LEU A 187 -15.00 -1.57 -20.57
C LEU A 187 -15.62 -0.29 -20.04
N VAL A 188 -16.94 -0.22 -20.09
CA VAL A 188 -17.70 0.85 -19.43
C VAL A 188 -18.27 0.34 -18.12
N THR A 189 -17.91 1.00 -17.02
CA THR A 189 -18.55 0.81 -15.71
C THR A 189 -19.14 2.14 -15.25
N GLY A 190 -19.78 2.13 -14.09
CA GLY A 190 -20.37 3.34 -13.54
C GLY A 190 -20.98 3.09 -12.18
N HIS A 191 -21.58 4.14 -11.64
CA HIS A 191 -22.22 4.11 -10.34
C HIS A 191 -23.63 4.74 -10.40
N PRO A 192 -24.53 4.40 -9.46
CA PRO A 192 -25.93 4.83 -9.52
C PRO A 192 -26.14 6.30 -9.14
N TYR A 193 -25.10 6.97 -8.65
CA TYR A 193 -25.17 8.32 -8.10
C TYR A 193 -25.31 9.38 -9.18
N VAL A 194 -25.95 10.49 -8.83
CA VAL A 194 -26.16 11.63 -9.76
C VAL A 194 -24.83 12.33 -10.09
N ASP A 195 -23.89 12.29 -9.15
CA ASP A 195 -22.57 12.91 -9.26
C ASP A 195 -21.61 12.16 -8.33
N VAL A 196 -20.33 12.12 -8.69
CA VAL A 196 -19.26 11.49 -7.90
C VAL A 196 -19.19 11.96 -6.44
N TRP A 197 -19.63 13.18 -6.12
CA TRP A 197 -19.70 13.64 -4.73
C TRP A 197 -20.54 12.70 -3.87
N GLN A 198 -21.69 12.25 -4.41
CA GLN A 198 -22.61 11.38 -3.71
C GLN A 198 -22.05 9.95 -3.52
N ALA A 199 -20.98 9.58 -4.22
CA ALA A 199 -20.23 8.36 -3.99
C ALA A 199 -19.30 8.41 -2.77
N VAL A 200 -19.11 9.58 -2.15
CA VAL A 200 -18.44 9.74 -0.87
C VAL A 200 -19.42 9.51 0.27
N LYS A 201 -19.04 8.73 1.28
CA LYS A 201 -19.90 8.43 2.43
C LYS A 201 -20.26 9.72 3.17
N PRO A 202 -21.55 9.94 3.53
CA PRO A 202 -21.98 11.10 4.31
C PRO A 202 -21.14 11.36 5.58
N ALA A 203 -20.81 10.29 6.31
CA ALA A 203 -20.00 10.36 7.52
C ALA A 203 -18.59 10.93 7.29
N SER A 204 -17.99 10.70 6.12
CA SER A 204 -16.65 11.17 5.78
C SER A 204 -16.60 12.69 5.58
N VAL A 205 -17.73 13.32 5.27
CA VAL A 205 -17.87 14.78 5.13
C VAL A 205 -18.67 15.44 6.27
N GLY A 206 -19.04 14.65 7.28
CA GLY A 206 -19.71 15.11 8.49
C GLY A 206 -21.19 15.48 8.29
N ILE A 207 -21.89 14.83 7.36
CA ILE A 207 -23.33 15.02 7.14
C ILE A 207 -24.10 13.72 7.43
N ALA A 208 -25.37 13.85 7.80
CA ALA A 208 -26.22 12.69 8.08
C ALA A 208 -26.56 11.91 6.79
N ALA A 209 -26.85 12.64 5.71
CA ALA A 209 -27.11 12.11 4.38
C ALA A 209 -26.87 13.20 3.33
N TRP A 210 -26.63 12.80 2.08
CA TRP A 210 -26.66 13.74 0.96
C TRP A 210 -28.07 14.33 0.79
N PRO A 211 -28.20 15.66 0.59
CA PRO A 211 -29.50 16.28 0.43
C PRO A 211 -30.15 15.85 -0.89
N VAL A 212 -31.48 15.76 -0.88
CA VAL A 212 -32.25 15.53 -2.10
C VAL A 212 -32.38 16.85 -2.84
N VAL A 213 -31.77 16.95 -4.02
CA VAL A 213 -31.86 18.14 -4.88
C VAL A 213 -33.06 18.00 -5.83
N PRO A 214 -33.97 18.99 -5.90
CA PRO A 214 -35.07 18.98 -6.85
C PRO A 214 -34.61 18.90 -8.30
N ARG A 215 -35.40 18.24 -9.15
CA ARG A 215 -35.13 18.20 -10.59
C ARG A 215 -35.11 19.61 -11.19
N GLY A 216 -34.21 19.84 -12.15
CA GLY A 216 -34.03 21.13 -12.82
C GLY A 216 -33.10 22.09 -12.10
N VAL A 217 -32.65 21.77 -10.89
CA VAL A 217 -31.59 22.50 -10.19
C VAL A 217 -30.25 21.79 -10.47
N PRO A 218 -29.17 22.51 -10.87
CA PRO A 218 -27.85 21.91 -10.96
C PRO A 218 -27.47 21.24 -9.64
N TRP A 219 -27.17 19.93 -9.69
CA TRP A 219 -27.11 19.11 -8.49
C TRP A 219 -26.09 19.61 -7.47
N LYS A 220 -24.88 19.99 -7.92
CA LYS A 220 -23.81 20.53 -7.07
C LYS A 220 -24.20 21.84 -6.38
N GLU A 221 -24.90 22.74 -7.09
CA GLU A 221 -25.39 23.99 -6.52
C GLU A 221 -26.46 23.73 -5.45
N GLY A 222 -27.41 22.83 -5.74
CA GLY A 222 -28.45 22.44 -4.80
C GLY A 222 -27.88 21.81 -3.52
N VAL A 223 -26.86 20.95 -3.65
CA VAL A 223 -26.14 20.38 -2.51
C VAL A 223 -25.46 21.46 -1.67
N CYS A 224 -24.70 22.35 -2.31
CA CYS A 224 -23.99 23.41 -1.60
C CYS A 224 -24.97 24.37 -0.90
N GLN A 225 -26.10 24.70 -1.53
CA GLN A 225 -27.15 25.52 -0.93
C GLN A 225 -27.77 24.83 0.29
N ALA A 226 -28.12 23.55 0.18
CA ALA A 226 -28.77 22.80 1.25
C ALA A 226 -27.85 22.61 2.47
N LEU A 227 -26.55 22.48 2.26
CA LEU A 227 -25.55 22.24 3.32
C LEU A 227 -24.84 23.52 3.78
N GLY A 228 -25.07 24.66 3.13
CA GLY A 228 -24.41 25.92 3.43
C GLY A 228 -22.90 25.92 3.11
N TRP A 229 -22.48 25.22 2.05
CA TRP A 229 -21.06 25.01 1.70
C TRP A 229 -20.49 26.05 0.73
N GLY A 230 -21.28 27.05 0.34
CA GLY A 230 -20.84 28.10 -0.59
C GLY A 230 -21.00 27.68 -2.05
N ASP A 231 -19.97 27.89 -2.87
CA ASP A 231 -19.99 27.52 -4.29
C ASP A 231 -19.58 26.04 -4.51
N PRO A 232 -19.79 25.47 -5.71
CA PRO A 232 -19.39 24.11 -6.03
C PRO A 232 -17.89 23.82 -5.85
N ALA A 233 -17.00 24.80 -6.06
CA ALA A 233 -15.56 24.60 -5.87
C ALA A 233 -15.19 24.46 -4.38
N ALA A 234 -15.82 25.25 -3.51
CA ALA A 234 -15.69 25.15 -2.06
C ALA A 234 -16.30 23.85 -1.53
N GLY A 235 -17.47 23.47 -2.05
CA GLY A 235 -18.08 22.18 -1.77
C GLY A 235 -17.16 21.02 -2.14
N TRP A 236 -16.56 21.05 -3.34
CA TRP A 236 -15.65 20.00 -3.78
C TRP A 236 -14.42 19.87 -2.89
N ARG A 237 -13.77 20.99 -2.54
CA ARG A 237 -12.63 20.99 -1.60
C ARG A 237 -12.99 20.32 -0.28
N ARG A 238 -14.22 20.54 0.22
CA ARG A 238 -14.70 19.90 1.45
C ARG A 238 -14.90 18.39 1.26
N VAL A 239 -15.51 17.97 0.16
CA VAL A 239 -15.69 16.56 -0.17
C VAL A 239 -14.35 15.83 -0.26
N LEU A 240 -13.42 16.36 -1.06
CA LEU A 240 -12.10 15.78 -1.27
C LEU A 240 -11.26 15.76 0.02
N ALA A 241 -11.45 16.72 0.93
CA ALA A 241 -10.79 16.72 2.24
C ALA A 241 -11.32 15.62 3.19
N GLY A 242 -12.56 15.16 2.99
CA GLY A 242 -13.17 14.07 3.75
C GLY A 242 -12.66 12.67 3.36
N VAL A 243 -12.04 12.54 2.19
CA VAL A 243 -11.60 11.26 1.62
C VAL A 243 -10.13 10.99 1.92
N ARG A 244 -9.87 10.00 2.78
CA ARG A 244 -8.52 9.50 3.10
C ARG A 244 -8.18 8.21 2.35
N GLY A 245 -9.20 7.48 1.89
CA GLY A 245 -9.03 6.27 1.09
C GLY A 245 -10.35 5.58 0.79
N PHE A 246 -10.30 4.38 0.24
CA PHE A 246 -11.47 3.65 -0.26
C PHE A 246 -12.58 3.47 0.77
N ARG A 247 -12.24 3.41 2.08
CA ARG A 247 -13.22 3.23 3.15
C ARG A 247 -14.20 4.41 3.29
N ASP A 248 -13.80 5.58 2.81
CA ASP A 248 -14.64 6.80 2.80
C ASP A 248 -15.58 6.84 1.58
N LEU A 249 -15.54 5.84 0.70
CA LEU A 249 -16.35 5.76 -0.50
C LEU A 249 -17.43 4.68 -0.39
N GLU A 250 -18.49 4.85 -1.16
CA GLU A 250 -19.55 3.87 -1.33
C GLU A 250 -19.12 2.72 -2.25
N THR A 251 -19.56 1.50 -1.92
CA THR A 251 -19.17 0.26 -2.61
C THR A 251 -19.40 0.27 -4.13
N PRO A 252 -20.50 0.84 -4.67
CA PRO A 252 -20.71 0.87 -6.13
C PRO A 252 -19.58 1.55 -6.90
N LEU A 253 -19.04 2.68 -6.40
CA LEU A 253 -17.90 3.36 -7.03
C LEU A 253 -16.63 2.53 -6.89
N ILE A 254 -16.37 1.98 -5.70
CA ILE A 254 -15.16 1.16 -5.46
C ILE A 254 -15.10 -0.01 -6.44
N GLY A 255 -16.17 -0.80 -6.51
CA GLY A 255 -16.20 -1.95 -7.41
C GLY A 255 -16.20 -1.56 -8.89
N ALA A 256 -16.73 -0.39 -9.26
CA ALA A 256 -16.67 0.09 -10.64
C ALA A 256 -15.22 0.42 -11.04
N VAL A 257 -14.48 1.13 -10.20
CA VAL A 257 -13.08 1.51 -10.45
C VAL A 257 -12.16 0.29 -10.42
N GLU A 258 -12.33 -0.63 -9.47
CA GLU A 258 -11.53 -1.86 -9.38
C GLU A 258 -11.65 -2.69 -10.66
N ARG A 259 -12.87 -2.91 -11.17
CA ARG A 259 -13.07 -3.62 -12.44
C ARG A 259 -12.43 -2.92 -13.62
N LEU A 260 -12.41 -1.58 -13.64
CA LEU A 260 -11.71 -0.84 -14.70
C LEU A 260 -10.21 -1.05 -14.62
N ILE A 261 -9.63 -0.98 -13.42
CA ILE A 261 -8.20 -1.21 -13.20
C ILE A 261 -7.81 -2.62 -13.64
N ASP A 262 -8.54 -3.64 -13.20
CA ASP A 262 -8.28 -5.02 -13.60
C ASP A 262 -8.30 -5.14 -15.13
N PHE A 263 -9.36 -4.64 -15.78
CA PHE A 263 -9.51 -4.71 -17.23
C PHE A 263 -8.37 -4.03 -18.01
N VAL A 264 -7.95 -2.82 -17.60
CA VAL A 264 -6.89 -2.10 -18.32
C VAL A 264 -5.49 -2.64 -18.03
N THR A 265 -5.35 -3.52 -17.04
CA THR A 265 -4.08 -4.16 -16.67
C THR A 265 -3.98 -5.64 -17.07
N GLU A 266 -5.08 -6.33 -17.39
CA GLU A 266 -5.15 -7.75 -17.78
C GLU A 266 -4.24 -8.17 -18.96
N GLY A 267 -3.92 -7.27 -19.91
CA GLY A 267 -3.05 -7.57 -21.07
C GLY A 267 -1.57 -7.84 -20.74
N GLN A 268 -1.23 -8.06 -19.45
CA GLN A 268 0.13 -8.27 -18.94
C GLN A 268 0.48 -9.74 -18.73
N ASP A 269 -0.50 -10.63 -18.58
CA ASP A 269 -0.25 -12.00 -18.09
C ASP A 269 0.06 -13.01 -19.20
N GLU A 270 -0.16 -12.68 -20.47
CA GLU A 270 0.16 -13.58 -21.59
C GLU A 270 1.63 -13.51 -22.04
N GLU A 271 2.40 -12.50 -21.60
CA GLU A 271 3.80 -12.29 -21.98
C GLU A 271 4.82 -12.55 -20.83
N ARG A 272 4.38 -13.11 -19.69
CA ARG A 272 5.25 -13.45 -18.55
C ARG A 272 5.53 -14.94 -18.39
#